data_AF-A0A8B7AZ20-F1
#
_entry.id   AF-A0A8B7AZ20-F1
#
_cell.length_a   1.000
_cell.length_b   1.000
_cell.length_c   1.000
_cell.angle_alpha   90.00
_cell.angle_beta   90.00
_cell.angle_gamma   90.00
#
_symmetry.space_group_name_H-M   'P 1'
#
loop_
_entity.id
_entity.type
_entity.pdbx_description
1 polymer ?
#
loop_
_entity_poly.entity_id
_entity_poly.type
_entity_poly.pdbx_seq_one_letter_code
_entity_poly.pdbx_strand_id
1 'polypeptide(L)'
;MEVPSVKDFQWKRLAPLPSRRVYCSLLETGGQVYAIGGCDDNGVPLDCFEVYSPEADQWTALPPLPTARAGVAVTALGKRIMVIGGVGTSQLPLKVVEMYNIDEGKWKKRSMLREEAMGISVTAKDYRVYAAGGMGLDLRPHNHLQHYDMLKDMWLSLAPMPTARYAATSFLRGSKIYVLGGRQSKYAINAFEVFDIETRSWTKFPNIPSKRAFSSFVTLDNRLYSLGGLRQGRLYRQPKFLRTMDVFDMEQGGWLKMERSFFLKKRRADFVAGSLSGRVIVAGGLGNQPTVLDTAEAFHPGKNKWEALPAMLTPRCACSSIVIKNCLLAVGGVNQGLSDAVEALCVSDA
;
A
#
# COMPACT_ATOMS: atom_id res chain seq x y z
N MET A 1 -23.28 11.13 8.93
CA MET A 1 -23.03 10.09 9.93
C MET A 1 -22.08 10.64 10.97
N GLU A 2 -22.37 10.46 12.24
CA GLU A 2 -21.49 10.87 13.33
C GLU A 2 -20.20 10.04 13.31
N VAL A 3 -19.05 10.67 13.56
CA VAL A 3 -17.76 9.97 13.61
C VAL A 3 -17.70 9.17 14.91
N PRO A 4 -17.54 7.83 14.87
CA PRO A 4 -17.60 6.99 16.08
C PRO A 4 -16.59 7.39 17.15
N SER A 5 -16.92 7.10 18.40
CA SER A 5 -16.00 7.25 19.53
C SER A 5 -14.88 6.22 19.43
N VAL A 6 -13.71 6.54 19.99
CA VAL A 6 -12.60 5.56 20.07
C VAL A 6 -12.94 4.31 20.89
N LYS A 7 -13.98 4.38 21.73
CA LYS A 7 -14.47 3.25 22.54
C LYS A 7 -15.24 2.22 21.70
N ASP A 8 -15.73 2.61 20.53
CA ASP A 8 -16.54 1.76 19.67
C ASP A 8 -15.67 0.85 18.80
N PHE A 9 -14.37 1.15 18.71
CA PHE A 9 -13.39 0.37 17.96
C PHE A 9 -12.94 -0.83 18.76
N GLN A 10 -12.91 -1.99 18.12
CA GLN A 10 -12.44 -3.24 18.71
C GLN A 10 -11.63 -4.05 17.71
N TRP A 11 -10.55 -4.65 18.20
CA TRP A 11 -9.79 -5.62 17.42
C TRP A 11 -10.44 -7.00 17.51
N LYS A 12 -10.60 -7.64 16.36
CA LYS A 12 -11.06 -9.02 16.24
C LYS A 12 -9.93 -9.84 15.64
N ARG A 13 -9.68 -11.01 16.22
CA ARG A 13 -8.86 -12.05 15.59
C ARG A 13 -9.72 -12.72 14.52
N LEU A 14 -9.18 -12.84 13.32
CA LEU A 14 -9.79 -13.52 12.19
C LEU A 14 -9.01 -14.81 11.90
N ALA A 15 -9.51 -15.61 10.96
CA ALA A 15 -8.81 -16.79 10.49
C ALA A 15 -7.37 -16.45 10.05
N PRO A 16 -6.38 -17.22 10.54
CA PRO A 16 -4.98 -16.95 10.27
C PRO A 16 -4.69 -17.16 8.77
N LEU A 17 -3.73 -16.40 8.27
CA LEU A 17 -3.23 -16.53 6.91
C LEU A 17 -2.60 -17.93 6.75
N PRO A 18 -3.09 -18.78 5.82
CA PRO A 18 -2.63 -20.17 5.73
C PRO A 18 -1.12 -20.29 5.49
N SER A 19 -0.57 -19.43 4.62
CA SER A 19 0.86 -19.38 4.32
C SER A 19 1.49 -18.12 4.93
N ARG A 20 2.33 -18.28 5.97
CA ARG A 20 3.05 -17.17 6.60
C ARG A 20 3.97 -16.48 5.60
N ARG A 21 3.81 -15.16 5.43
CA ARG A 21 4.57 -14.38 4.43
C ARG A 21 4.60 -12.89 4.73
N VAL A 22 5.62 -12.22 4.19
CA VAL A 22 5.75 -10.75 4.14
C VAL A 22 5.83 -10.28 2.68
N TYR A 23 5.65 -8.98 2.44
CA TYR A 23 5.64 -8.37 1.10
C TYR A 23 4.59 -8.97 0.15
N CYS A 24 3.54 -9.59 0.70
CA CYS A 24 2.36 -9.96 -0.07
C CYS A 24 1.52 -8.72 -0.36
N SER A 25 0.86 -8.71 -1.51
CA SER A 25 -0.05 -7.63 -1.86
C SER A 25 -1.48 -8.05 -1.55
N LEU A 26 -2.25 -7.12 -0.98
CA LEU A 26 -3.67 -7.31 -0.73
C LEU A 26 -4.48 -6.59 -1.81
N LEU A 27 -5.58 -7.21 -2.23
CA LEU A 27 -6.53 -6.62 -3.15
C LEU A 27 -7.95 -6.97 -2.71
N GLU A 28 -8.81 -5.96 -2.62
CA GLU A 28 -10.24 -6.19 -2.42
C GLU A 28 -10.94 -6.13 -3.79
N THR A 29 -11.77 -7.12 -4.05
CA THR A 29 -12.74 -7.08 -5.16
C THR A 29 -13.87 -8.06 -4.87
N GLY A 30 -15.10 -7.68 -5.21
CA GLY A 30 -16.28 -8.51 -4.98
C GLY A 30 -16.56 -8.81 -3.51
N GLY A 31 -16.14 -7.95 -2.58
CA GLY A 31 -16.36 -8.15 -1.15
C GLY A 31 -15.47 -9.22 -0.52
N GLN A 32 -14.40 -9.62 -1.21
CA GLN A 32 -13.41 -10.58 -0.75
C GLN A 32 -12.01 -9.96 -0.76
N VAL A 33 -11.10 -10.47 0.07
CA VAL A 33 -9.70 -10.01 0.12
C VAL A 33 -8.79 -11.09 -0.43
N TYR A 34 -8.00 -10.74 -1.44
CA TYR A 34 -7.02 -11.62 -2.04
C TYR A 34 -5.63 -11.28 -1.50
N ALA A 35 -4.91 -12.28 -1.01
CA ALA A 35 -3.52 -12.15 -0.57
C ALA A 35 -2.59 -12.85 -1.58
N ILE A 36 -1.76 -12.05 -2.25
CA ILE A 36 -1.09 -12.41 -3.50
C ILE A 36 0.43 -12.39 -3.33
N GLY A 37 1.07 -13.53 -3.57
CA GLY A 37 2.53 -13.69 -3.52
C GLY A 37 3.10 -13.33 -2.15
N GLY A 38 4.32 -12.79 -2.14
CA GLY A 38 5.09 -12.48 -0.93
C GLY A 38 6.33 -13.37 -0.82
N CYS A 39 6.97 -13.39 0.34
CA CYS A 39 8.10 -14.27 0.61
C CYS A 39 8.00 -14.96 1.97
N ASP A 40 8.59 -16.15 2.06
CA ASP A 40 8.67 -16.94 3.29
C ASP A 40 9.78 -16.46 4.25
N ASP A 41 10.01 -17.21 5.33
CA ASP A 41 11.01 -16.89 6.36
C ASP A 41 12.45 -16.88 5.81
N ASN A 42 12.70 -17.57 4.69
CA ASN A 42 13.99 -17.61 4.01
C ASN A 42 14.14 -16.49 2.96
N GLY A 43 13.12 -15.63 2.82
CA GLY A 43 13.08 -14.61 1.79
C GLY A 43 12.86 -15.16 0.37
N VAL A 44 12.40 -16.41 0.24
CA VAL A 44 12.08 -17.02 -1.04
C VAL A 44 10.70 -16.53 -1.49
N PRO A 45 10.60 -15.91 -2.68
CA PRO A 45 9.31 -15.50 -3.23
C PRO A 45 8.37 -16.68 -3.46
N LEU A 46 7.09 -16.47 -3.14
CA LEU A 46 6.03 -17.48 -3.14
C LEU A 46 5.05 -17.28 -4.30
N ASP A 47 4.41 -18.37 -4.72
CA ASP A 47 3.29 -18.40 -5.66
C ASP A 47 1.93 -18.55 -4.94
N CYS A 48 1.89 -18.35 -3.62
CA CYS A 48 0.66 -18.41 -2.84
C CYS A 48 -0.37 -17.39 -3.35
N PHE A 49 -1.57 -17.87 -3.65
CA PHE A 49 -2.73 -17.06 -3.98
C PHE A 49 -3.91 -17.55 -3.16
N GLU A 50 -4.35 -16.74 -2.22
CA GLU A 50 -5.38 -17.12 -1.24
C GLU A 50 -6.43 -16.02 -1.18
N VAL A 51 -7.69 -16.42 -0.98
CA VAL A 51 -8.81 -15.50 -0.84
C VAL A 51 -9.46 -15.67 0.52
N TYR A 52 -9.74 -14.55 1.18
CA TYR A 52 -10.44 -14.46 2.44
C TYR A 52 -11.88 -14.05 2.21
N SER A 53 -12.81 -14.86 2.73
CA SER A 53 -14.23 -14.53 2.82
C SER A 53 -14.52 -13.91 4.19
N PRO A 54 -14.86 -12.60 4.27
CA PRO A 54 -15.23 -11.98 5.53
C PRO A 54 -16.52 -12.55 6.16
N GLU A 55 -17.39 -13.16 5.36
CA GLU A 55 -18.67 -13.72 5.84
C GLU A 55 -18.48 -15.08 6.51
N ALA A 56 -17.54 -15.89 6.00
CA ALA A 56 -17.23 -17.19 6.56
C ALA A 56 -16.08 -17.15 7.56
N ASP A 57 -15.38 -16.01 7.69
CA ASP A 57 -14.09 -15.90 8.38
C ASP A 57 -13.15 -17.05 8.00
N GLN A 58 -12.93 -17.21 6.69
CA GLN A 58 -12.20 -18.35 6.16
C GLN A 58 -11.33 -17.96 4.97
N TRP A 59 -10.10 -18.49 4.96
CA TRP A 59 -9.21 -18.46 3.81
C TRP A 59 -9.39 -19.70 2.93
N THR A 60 -9.40 -19.50 1.62
CA THR A 60 -9.38 -20.56 0.63
C THR A 60 -8.16 -20.39 -0.27
N ALA A 61 -7.38 -21.45 -0.42
CA ALA A 61 -6.29 -21.47 -1.40
C ALA A 61 -6.89 -21.54 -2.82
N LEU A 62 -6.41 -20.69 -3.70
CA LEU A 62 -6.78 -20.65 -5.11
C LEU A 62 -5.63 -21.23 -5.95
N PRO A 63 -5.85 -21.47 -7.26
CA PRO A 63 -4.76 -21.88 -8.15
C PRO A 63 -3.57 -20.92 -8.02
N PRO A 64 -2.34 -21.42 -7.78
CA PRO A 64 -1.19 -20.58 -7.45
C PRO A 64 -0.81 -19.66 -8.61
N LEU A 65 -0.05 -18.60 -8.31
CA LEU A 65 0.50 -17.74 -9.35
C LEU A 65 1.37 -18.59 -10.29
N PRO A 66 1.25 -18.46 -11.62
CA PRO A 66 2.11 -19.23 -12.53
C PRO A 66 3.61 -18.88 -12.41
N THR A 67 3.92 -17.70 -11.84
CA THR A 67 5.27 -17.29 -11.48
C THR A 67 5.29 -16.84 -10.01
N ALA A 68 6.10 -17.49 -9.17
CA ALA A 68 6.31 -17.10 -7.77
C ALA A 68 7.01 -15.72 -7.67
N ARG A 69 6.50 -14.82 -6.82
CA ARG A 69 6.99 -13.44 -6.73
C ARG A 69 6.55 -12.70 -5.46
N ALA A 70 7.40 -11.76 -5.03
CA ALA A 70 7.17 -10.87 -3.90
C ALA A 70 7.09 -9.40 -4.33
N GLY A 71 6.45 -8.55 -3.51
CA GLY A 71 6.41 -7.10 -3.73
C GLY A 71 5.73 -6.70 -5.04
N VAL A 72 4.65 -7.41 -5.38
CA VAL A 72 3.96 -7.30 -6.68
C VAL A 72 3.04 -6.10 -6.75
N ALA A 73 2.93 -5.48 -7.92
CA ALA A 73 1.86 -4.53 -8.20
C ALA A 73 0.58 -5.30 -8.55
N VAL A 74 -0.53 -5.00 -7.90
CA VAL A 74 -1.82 -5.70 -8.09
C VAL A 74 -2.96 -4.72 -8.31
N THR A 75 -3.89 -5.07 -9.19
CA THR A 75 -5.12 -4.31 -9.39
C THR A 75 -6.25 -5.20 -9.89
N ALA A 76 -7.49 -4.74 -9.72
CA ALA A 76 -8.68 -5.40 -10.21
C ALA A 76 -9.30 -4.63 -11.39
N LEU A 77 -9.81 -5.38 -12.37
CA LEU A 77 -10.60 -4.87 -13.47
C LEU A 77 -11.85 -5.73 -13.60
N GLY A 78 -12.90 -5.33 -12.88
CA GLY A 78 -14.07 -6.17 -12.67
C GLY A 78 -13.68 -7.48 -11.99
N LYS A 79 -14.05 -8.62 -12.57
CA LYS A 79 -13.75 -9.96 -12.05
C LYS A 79 -12.38 -10.51 -12.47
N ARG A 80 -11.43 -9.63 -12.77
CA ARG A 80 -10.08 -10.00 -13.19
C ARG A 80 -9.06 -9.34 -12.30
N ILE A 81 -8.14 -10.14 -11.76
CA ILE A 81 -7.04 -9.67 -10.91
C ILE A 81 -5.77 -9.72 -11.73
N MET A 82 -5.13 -8.57 -11.93
CA MET A 82 -3.88 -8.46 -12.66
C MET A 82 -2.73 -8.29 -11.68
N VAL A 83 -1.65 -9.03 -11.93
CA VAL A 83 -0.41 -8.98 -11.16
C VAL A 83 0.74 -8.64 -12.09
N ILE A 84 1.52 -7.63 -11.72
CA ILE A 84 2.52 -6.99 -12.58
C ILE A 84 3.86 -6.92 -11.87
N GLY A 85 4.91 -7.45 -12.52
CA GLY A 85 6.29 -7.32 -12.09
C GLY A 85 6.56 -7.95 -10.72
N GLY A 86 7.33 -7.27 -9.88
CA GLY A 86 7.77 -7.77 -8.58
C GLY A 86 9.14 -8.46 -8.67
N VAL A 87 9.52 -9.20 -7.63
CA VAL A 87 10.80 -9.92 -7.55
C VAL A 87 10.54 -11.42 -7.58
N GLY A 88 11.16 -12.13 -8.53
CA GLY A 88 11.04 -13.58 -8.68
C GLY A 88 12.04 -14.38 -7.85
N THR A 89 11.98 -15.70 -7.91
CA THR A 89 12.82 -16.61 -7.11
C THR A 89 14.33 -16.47 -7.34
N SER A 90 14.74 -15.91 -8.48
CA SER A 90 16.12 -15.52 -8.77
C SER A 90 16.58 -14.24 -8.05
N GLN A 91 15.73 -13.64 -7.22
CA GLN A 91 15.95 -12.34 -6.55
C GLN A 91 16.12 -11.16 -7.53
N LEU A 92 15.57 -11.30 -8.73
CA LEU A 92 15.60 -10.29 -9.78
C LEU A 92 14.21 -9.74 -10.08
N PRO A 93 14.09 -8.44 -10.44
CA PRO A 93 12.88 -7.86 -10.98
C PRO A 93 12.31 -8.67 -12.15
N LEU A 94 10.99 -8.70 -12.26
CA LEU A 94 10.27 -9.39 -13.32
C LEU A 94 9.59 -8.40 -14.27
N LYS A 95 9.46 -8.78 -15.54
CA LYS A 95 8.56 -8.13 -16.51
C LYS A 95 7.22 -8.83 -16.68
N VAL A 96 7.03 -9.95 -15.99
CA VAL A 96 5.88 -10.85 -16.15
C VAL A 96 4.60 -10.14 -15.73
N VAL A 97 3.55 -10.31 -16.55
CA VAL A 97 2.19 -9.86 -16.25
C VAL A 97 1.27 -11.07 -16.39
N GLU A 98 0.52 -11.35 -15.34
CA GLU A 98 -0.41 -12.47 -15.28
C GLU A 98 -1.75 -11.98 -14.74
N MET A 99 -2.82 -12.56 -15.25
CA MET A 99 -4.16 -12.18 -14.86
C MET A 99 -5.01 -13.39 -14.51
N TYR A 100 -5.64 -13.35 -13.35
CA TYR A 100 -6.59 -14.35 -12.86
C TYR A 100 -8.00 -13.93 -13.23
N ASN A 101 -8.78 -14.84 -13.82
CA ASN A 101 -10.22 -14.68 -13.98
C ASN A 101 -10.93 -15.39 -12.82
N ILE A 102 -11.68 -14.62 -12.02
CA ILE A 102 -12.38 -15.13 -10.83
C ILE A 102 -13.46 -16.15 -11.20
N ASP A 103 -14.20 -15.92 -12.29
CA ASP A 103 -15.29 -16.82 -12.71
C ASP A 103 -14.74 -18.13 -13.29
N GLU A 104 -13.64 -18.07 -14.06
CA GLU A 104 -13.03 -19.27 -14.67
C GLU A 104 -12.13 -20.03 -13.68
N GLY A 105 -11.71 -19.39 -12.58
CA GLY A 105 -10.73 -19.95 -11.66
C GLY A 105 -9.35 -20.18 -12.30
N LYS A 106 -8.94 -19.34 -13.27
CA LYS A 106 -7.74 -19.60 -14.10
C LYS A 106 -6.88 -18.37 -14.30
N TRP A 107 -5.56 -18.60 -14.25
CA TRP A 107 -4.54 -17.65 -14.66
C TRP A 107 -4.32 -17.69 -16.17
N LYS A 108 -4.06 -16.53 -16.76
CA LYS A 108 -3.58 -16.35 -18.13
C LYS A 108 -2.39 -15.40 -18.13
N LYS A 109 -1.34 -15.76 -18.86
CA LYS A 109 -0.24 -14.83 -19.16
C LYS A 109 -0.77 -13.72 -20.07
N ARG A 110 -0.26 -12.50 -19.85
CA ARG A 110 -0.59 -11.31 -20.65
C ARG A 110 0.69 -10.70 -21.20
N SER A 111 0.53 -9.72 -22.08
CA SER A 111 1.66 -8.96 -22.59
C SER A 111 2.51 -8.42 -21.44
N MET A 112 3.79 -8.75 -21.51
CA MET A 112 4.77 -8.39 -20.50
C MET A 112 5.11 -6.91 -20.53
N LEU A 113 5.67 -6.40 -19.43
CA LEU A 113 6.31 -5.09 -19.41
C LEU A 113 7.46 -5.05 -20.40
N ARG A 114 7.80 -3.84 -20.87
CA ARG A 114 8.95 -3.64 -21.77
C ARG A 114 10.27 -4.03 -21.12
N GLU A 115 10.40 -3.71 -19.84
CA GLU A 115 11.59 -3.91 -19.01
C GLU A 115 11.16 -4.49 -17.67
N GLU A 116 12.03 -5.30 -17.08
CA GLU A 116 11.86 -5.86 -15.75
C GLU A 116 11.77 -4.73 -14.72
N ALA A 117 10.82 -4.81 -13.78
CA ALA A 117 10.68 -3.78 -12.76
C ALA A 117 10.04 -4.28 -11.47
N MET A 118 10.65 -3.90 -10.34
CA MET A 118 10.08 -4.06 -9.01
C MET A 118 9.62 -2.72 -8.42
N GLY A 119 8.70 -2.75 -7.46
CA GLY A 119 8.20 -1.53 -6.82
C GLY A 119 7.42 -0.61 -7.76
N ILE A 120 6.71 -1.18 -8.73
CA ILE A 120 5.80 -0.46 -9.62
C ILE A 120 4.58 -0.01 -8.81
N SER A 121 4.10 1.20 -9.07
CA SER A 121 2.81 1.67 -8.56
C SER A 121 1.73 1.45 -9.63
N VAL A 122 0.55 0.97 -9.24
CA VAL A 122 -0.50 0.62 -10.19
C VAL A 122 -1.86 1.21 -9.81
N THR A 123 -2.59 1.71 -10.81
CA THR A 123 -3.99 2.13 -10.71
C THR A 123 -4.78 1.58 -11.90
N ALA A 124 -6.10 1.53 -11.82
CA ALA A 124 -6.95 1.04 -12.91
C ALA A 124 -8.16 1.95 -13.13
N LYS A 125 -8.54 2.16 -14.41
CA LYS A 125 -9.71 2.94 -14.84
C LYS A 125 -10.19 2.43 -16.20
N ASP A 126 -11.50 2.27 -16.41
CA ASP A 126 -12.13 2.03 -17.72
C ASP A 126 -11.40 0.97 -18.59
N TYR A 127 -11.18 -0.22 -18.03
CA TYR A 127 -10.46 -1.34 -18.70
C TYR A 127 -8.99 -1.07 -19.03
N ARG A 128 -8.38 -0.04 -18.42
CA ARG A 128 -6.96 0.24 -18.53
C ARG A 128 -6.29 0.11 -17.17
N VAL A 129 -5.10 -0.46 -17.17
CA VAL A 129 -4.22 -0.49 -16.01
C VAL A 129 -3.07 0.47 -16.26
N TYR A 130 -2.79 1.37 -15.32
CA TYR A 130 -1.70 2.32 -15.40
C TYR A 130 -0.59 1.90 -14.46
N ALA A 131 0.58 1.60 -15.02
CA ALA A 131 1.78 1.24 -14.28
C ALA A 131 2.76 2.42 -14.30
N ALA A 132 3.18 2.86 -13.11
CA ALA A 132 4.04 4.02 -12.91
C ALA A 132 5.32 3.64 -12.15
N GLY A 133 6.46 3.98 -12.73
CA GLY A 133 7.79 3.84 -12.14
C GLY A 133 8.28 2.41 -12.07
N GLY A 134 8.95 2.09 -10.96
CA GLY A 134 9.63 0.82 -10.74
C GLY A 134 11.15 0.97 -10.81
N MET A 135 11.87 -0.11 -10.53
CA MET A 135 13.32 -0.18 -10.62
C MET A 135 13.74 -1.47 -11.33
N GLY A 136 14.56 -1.31 -12.36
CA GLY A 136 15.05 -2.42 -13.18
C GLY A 136 16.27 -3.14 -12.60
N LEU A 137 16.81 -4.05 -13.41
CA LEU A 137 17.99 -4.88 -13.08
C LEU A 137 19.25 -4.07 -12.82
N ASP A 138 19.37 -2.91 -13.46
CA ASP A 138 20.50 -1.98 -13.33
C ASP A 138 20.42 -1.11 -12.06
N LEU A 139 19.44 -1.38 -11.18
CA LEU A 139 19.15 -0.64 -9.94
C LEU A 139 18.81 0.84 -10.19
N ARG A 140 18.41 1.20 -11.42
CA ARG A 140 17.97 2.54 -11.76
C ARG A 140 16.45 2.65 -11.59
N PRO A 141 15.97 3.64 -10.84
CA PRO A 141 14.55 3.97 -10.83
C PRO A 141 14.12 4.40 -12.23
N HIS A 142 12.93 3.96 -12.64
CA HIS A 142 12.31 4.33 -13.90
C HIS A 142 11.38 5.53 -13.71
N ASN A 143 11.23 6.34 -14.76
CA ASN A 143 10.17 7.33 -14.86
C ASN A 143 9.05 6.91 -15.82
N HIS A 144 8.98 5.64 -16.17
CA HIS A 144 7.98 5.14 -17.10
C HIS A 144 6.57 5.31 -16.53
N LEU A 145 5.67 5.81 -17.38
CA LEU A 145 4.23 5.66 -17.21
C LEU A 145 3.72 4.91 -18.43
N GLN A 146 3.10 3.77 -18.20
CA GLN A 146 2.55 2.93 -19.26
C GLN A 146 1.12 2.58 -18.90
N HIS A 147 0.24 2.44 -19.89
CA HIS A 147 -1.06 1.83 -19.67
C HIS A 147 -1.21 0.55 -20.47
N TYR A 148 -1.82 -0.45 -19.86
CA TYR A 148 -2.21 -1.69 -20.49
C TYR A 148 -3.64 -1.55 -21.02
N ASP A 149 -3.81 -1.79 -22.32
CA ASP A 149 -5.13 -1.90 -22.95
C ASP A 149 -5.58 -3.36 -22.91
N MET A 150 -6.61 -3.63 -22.11
CA MET A 150 -7.15 -4.97 -21.91
C MET A 150 -7.73 -5.62 -23.15
N LEU A 151 -8.27 -4.82 -24.08
CA LEU A 151 -8.93 -5.35 -25.28
C LEU A 151 -7.89 -5.78 -26.31
N LYS A 152 -6.76 -5.07 -26.36
CA LYS A 152 -5.67 -5.32 -27.31
C LYS A 152 -4.56 -6.19 -26.75
N ASP A 153 -4.55 -6.45 -25.45
CA ASP A 153 -3.48 -7.13 -24.74
C ASP A 153 -2.11 -6.51 -25.05
N MET A 154 -1.98 -5.19 -24.83
CA MET A 154 -0.73 -4.49 -25.13
C MET A 154 -0.47 -3.33 -24.17
N TRP A 155 0.81 -3.05 -23.95
CA TRP A 155 1.26 -1.88 -23.21
C TRP A 155 1.52 -0.71 -24.15
N LEU A 156 1.06 0.47 -23.74
CA LEU A 156 1.24 1.73 -24.44
C LEU A 156 1.96 2.70 -23.51
N SER A 157 3.10 3.23 -23.96
CA SER A 157 3.83 4.26 -23.24
C SER A 157 3.07 5.59 -23.27
N LEU A 158 3.01 6.24 -22.12
CA LEU A 158 2.46 7.59 -21.96
C LEU A 158 3.61 8.58 -21.69
N ALA A 159 3.27 9.85 -21.52
CA ALA A 159 4.25 10.86 -21.11
C ALA A 159 4.94 10.40 -19.80
N PRO A 160 6.27 10.36 -19.73
CA PRO A 160 6.98 9.83 -18.58
C PRO A 160 6.81 10.73 -17.36
N MET A 161 6.90 10.14 -16.17
CA MET A 161 6.93 10.87 -14.90
C MET A 161 8.07 11.90 -14.92
N PRO A 162 7.85 13.11 -14.37
CA PRO A 162 8.93 14.08 -14.23
C PRO A 162 10.07 13.62 -13.31
N THR A 163 9.78 12.77 -12.32
CA THR A 163 10.78 12.20 -11.42
C THR A 163 10.78 10.67 -11.45
N ALA A 164 11.91 10.08 -11.84
CA ALA A 164 12.12 8.63 -11.80
C ALA A 164 12.08 8.08 -10.38
N ARG A 165 11.33 7.01 -10.13
CA ARG A 165 11.10 6.47 -8.78
C ARG A 165 10.58 5.04 -8.77
N TYR A 166 10.83 4.33 -7.68
CA TYR A 166 10.19 3.05 -7.36
C TYR A 166 9.60 3.07 -5.95
N ALA A 167 8.78 2.08 -5.62
CA ALA A 167 8.05 1.98 -4.35
C ALA A 167 7.23 3.25 -4.03
N ALA A 168 6.67 3.86 -5.07
CA ALA A 168 5.79 5.02 -4.94
C ALA A 168 4.36 4.58 -4.62
N THR A 169 3.63 5.43 -3.92
CA THR A 169 2.19 5.26 -3.72
C THR A 169 1.46 6.00 -4.83
N SER A 170 0.43 5.39 -5.40
CA SER A 170 -0.46 6.07 -6.33
C SER A 170 -1.92 5.78 -6.03
N PHE A 171 -2.77 6.73 -6.39
CA PHE A 171 -4.22 6.57 -6.33
C PHE A 171 -4.88 7.35 -7.47
N LEU A 172 -6.07 6.91 -7.84
CA LEU A 172 -6.88 7.53 -8.89
C LEU A 172 -7.98 8.39 -8.27
N ARG A 173 -8.21 9.58 -8.82
CA ARG A 173 -9.41 10.40 -8.55
C ARG A 173 -9.88 11.06 -9.84
N GLY A 174 -11.05 10.67 -10.32
CA GLY A 174 -11.58 11.13 -11.61
C GLY A 174 -10.70 10.68 -12.79
N SER A 175 -10.14 11.63 -13.53
CA SER A 175 -9.16 11.39 -14.60
C SER A 175 -7.70 11.45 -14.14
N LYS A 176 -7.44 11.79 -12.87
CA LYS A 176 -6.11 12.12 -12.38
C LYS A 176 -5.49 10.96 -11.59
N ILE A 177 -4.28 10.59 -11.96
CA ILE A 177 -3.42 9.63 -11.26
C ILE A 177 -2.42 10.42 -10.42
N TYR A 178 -2.56 10.33 -9.11
CA TYR A 178 -1.67 10.98 -8.15
C TYR A 178 -0.54 10.02 -7.81
N VAL A 179 0.72 10.45 -7.92
CA VAL A 179 1.92 9.64 -7.64
C VAL A 179 2.79 10.35 -6.60
N LEU A 180 3.07 9.65 -5.50
CA LEU A 180 3.62 10.23 -4.28
C LEU A 180 4.84 9.49 -3.77
N GLY A 181 5.84 10.26 -3.34
CA GLY A 181 6.98 9.75 -2.62
C GLY A 181 7.75 8.71 -3.43
N GLY A 182 8.04 7.57 -2.82
CA GLY A 182 8.89 6.54 -3.39
C GLY A 182 10.36 6.76 -3.11
N ARG A 183 11.20 6.15 -3.94
CA ARG A 183 12.63 6.03 -3.71
C ARG A 183 13.43 6.28 -4.99
N GLN A 184 14.61 6.87 -4.81
CA GLN A 184 15.68 6.91 -5.79
C GLN A 184 16.93 6.26 -5.18
N SER A 185 17.30 5.10 -5.74
CA SER A 185 18.35 4.24 -5.18
C SER A 185 18.10 3.98 -3.69
N LYS A 186 19.04 4.34 -2.80
CA LYS A 186 18.90 4.15 -1.35
C LYS A 186 18.06 5.23 -0.64
N TYR A 187 17.70 6.31 -1.32
CA TYR A 187 17.08 7.47 -0.69
C TYR A 187 15.57 7.51 -0.95
N ALA A 188 14.78 7.72 0.12
CA ALA A 188 13.40 8.15 -0.06
C ALA A 188 13.35 9.48 -0.83
N ILE A 189 12.25 9.80 -1.49
CA ILE A 189 12.02 11.11 -2.12
C ILE A 189 10.66 11.66 -1.67
N ASN A 190 10.44 12.95 -1.93
CA ASN A 190 9.24 13.67 -1.51
C ASN A 190 8.47 14.30 -2.68
N ALA A 191 8.72 13.86 -3.91
CA ALA A 191 8.04 14.40 -5.07
C ALA A 191 6.57 13.98 -5.10
N PHE A 192 5.70 14.92 -5.47
CA PHE A 192 4.26 14.73 -5.62
C PHE A 192 3.85 15.21 -7.01
N GLU A 193 3.42 14.27 -7.85
CA GLU A 193 3.17 14.51 -9.27
C GLU A 193 1.83 13.91 -9.67
N VAL A 194 1.10 14.59 -10.54
CA VAL A 194 -0.24 14.18 -10.97
C VAL A 194 -0.27 14.08 -12.48
N PHE A 195 -0.68 12.94 -13.00
CA PHE A 195 -0.94 12.74 -14.42
C PHE A 195 -2.43 12.83 -14.69
N ASP A 196 -2.83 13.66 -15.63
CA ASP A 196 -4.21 13.73 -16.09
C ASP A 196 -4.36 12.88 -17.36
N ILE A 197 -5.23 11.87 -17.30
CA ILE A 197 -5.47 10.92 -18.39
C ILE A 197 -6.08 11.63 -19.62
N GLU A 198 -6.90 12.67 -19.40
CA GLU A 198 -7.63 13.36 -20.48
C GLU A 198 -6.71 14.30 -21.24
N THR A 199 -5.92 15.13 -20.54
CA THR A 199 -4.97 16.06 -21.16
C THR A 199 -3.64 15.41 -21.49
N ARG A 200 -3.38 14.20 -20.98
CA ARG A 200 -2.12 13.44 -21.12
C ARG A 200 -0.89 14.23 -20.65
N SER A 201 -1.06 15.04 -19.62
CA SER A 201 0.00 15.91 -19.11
C SER A 201 0.25 15.73 -17.62
N TRP A 202 1.48 16.01 -17.22
CA TRP A 202 1.91 15.99 -15.82
C TRP A 202 1.82 17.38 -15.21
N THR A 203 1.31 17.43 -13.98
CA THR A 203 1.36 18.61 -13.11
C THR A 203 2.20 18.28 -11.88
N LYS A 204 3.20 19.11 -11.57
CA LYS A 204 3.99 19.00 -10.34
C LYS A 204 3.27 19.73 -9.22
N PHE A 205 3.00 19.02 -8.13
CA PHE A 205 2.46 19.59 -6.92
C PHE A 205 3.60 19.95 -5.96
N PRO A 206 3.36 20.78 -4.93
CA PRO A 206 4.33 21.02 -3.89
C PRO A 206 4.83 19.71 -3.27
N ASN A 207 6.15 19.59 -3.09
CA ASN A 207 6.76 18.38 -2.53
C ASN A 207 6.26 18.09 -1.11
N ILE A 208 6.19 16.80 -0.74
CA ILE A 208 5.85 16.36 0.60
C ILE A 208 6.85 17.01 1.60
N PRO A 209 6.39 17.73 2.63
CA PRO A 209 7.28 18.48 3.53
C PRO A 209 8.31 17.58 4.21
N SER A 210 7.89 16.39 4.66
CA SER A 210 8.77 15.44 5.33
C SER A 210 9.27 14.36 4.37
N LYS A 211 10.59 14.30 4.16
CA LYS A 211 11.27 13.22 3.42
C LYS A 211 11.43 11.98 4.31
N ARG A 212 10.74 10.87 3.97
CA ARG A 212 10.64 9.66 4.81
C ARG A 212 10.51 8.37 4.00
N ALA A 213 11.10 7.29 4.49
CA ALA A 213 10.88 5.91 4.02
C ALA A 213 9.85 5.20 4.93
N PHE A 214 9.28 4.08 4.47
CA PHE A 214 8.36 3.25 5.27
C PHE A 214 7.22 4.04 5.92
N SER A 215 6.73 5.04 5.18
CA SER A 215 5.57 5.86 5.54
C SER A 215 4.31 5.31 4.92
N SER A 216 3.17 5.65 5.48
CA SER A 216 1.88 5.36 4.86
C SER A 216 1.19 6.63 4.37
N PHE A 217 0.36 6.48 3.35
CA PHE A 217 -0.49 7.53 2.82
C PHE A 217 -1.94 7.08 2.94
N VAL A 218 -2.78 7.93 3.53
CA VAL A 218 -4.21 7.67 3.67
C VAL A 218 -4.99 8.81 3.03
N THR A 219 -5.98 8.48 2.21
CA THR A 219 -6.95 9.44 1.70
C THR A 219 -8.22 9.35 2.55
N LEU A 220 -8.75 10.50 2.94
CA LEU A 220 -10.03 10.61 3.63
C LEU A 220 -10.67 11.93 3.20
N ASP A 221 -11.90 11.85 2.70
CA ASP A 221 -12.62 12.96 2.10
C ASP A 221 -11.77 13.66 1.03
N ASN A 222 -11.63 14.99 1.14
CA ASN A 222 -10.82 15.81 0.24
C ASN A 222 -9.37 16.01 0.72
N ARG A 223 -8.87 15.14 1.61
CA ARG A 223 -7.54 15.28 2.20
C ARG A 223 -6.69 14.03 2.01
N LEU A 224 -5.40 14.28 1.84
CA LEU A 224 -4.38 13.26 1.81
C LEU A 224 -3.47 13.44 3.03
N TYR A 225 -3.26 12.35 3.75
CA TYR A 225 -2.47 12.30 4.97
C TYR A 225 -1.22 11.48 4.73
N SER A 226 -0.05 12.08 4.88
CA SER A 226 1.24 11.38 4.79
C SER A 226 1.83 11.21 6.19
N LEU A 227 1.95 9.96 6.62
CA LEU A 227 2.04 9.59 8.04
C LEU A 227 3.39 8.97 8.39
N GLY A 228 3.96 9.38 9.54
CA GLY A 228 5.03 8.67 10.24
C GLY A 228 6.28 8.46 9.39
N GLY A 229 6.81 7.24 9.40
CA GLY A 229 7.94 6.79 8.59
C GLY A 229 9.30 6.99 9.26
N LEU A 230 10.34 6.63 8.54
CA LEU A 230 11.73 6.71 8.95
C LEU A 230 12.45 7.79 8.15
N ARG A 231 12.96 8.82 8.83
CA ARG A 231 13.91 9.73 8.21
C ARG A 231 15.27 9.04 8.19
N GLN A 232 15.73 8.73 7.00
CA GLN A 232 17.04 8.12 6.80
C GLN A 232 18.15 9.05 7.33
N GLY A 233 19.15 8.42 7.93
CA GLY A 233 20.38 9.10 8.32
C GLY A 233 21.12 9.68 7.12
N ARG A 234 21.88 10.74 7.37
CA ARG A 234 22.97 11.18 6.48
C ARG A 234 24.28 11.00 7.25
N LEU A 235 25.42 11.26 6.60
CA LEU A 235 26.74 11.21 7.24
C LEU A 235 26.68 11.79 8.67
N TYR A 236 27.05 10.99 9.68
CA TYR A 236 27.04 11.32 11.12
C TYR A 236 25.66 11.53 11.80
N ARG A 237 24.53 11.28 11.12
CA ARG A 237 23.19 11.35 11.71
C ARG A 237 22.51 9.99 11.69
N GLN A 238 22.12 9.51 12.86
CA GLN A 238 21.35 8.28 12.99
C GLN A 238 19.97 8.38 12.34
N PRO A 239 19.43 7.28 11.79
CA PRO A 239 18.04 7.20 11.36
C PRO A 239 17.09 7.60 12.50
N LYS A 240 15.99 8.28 12.15
CA LYS A 240 15.03 8.78 13.14
C LYS A 240 13.61 8.44 12.74
N PHE A 241 12.92 7.67 13.58
CA PHE A 241 11.49 7.46 13.44
C PHE A 241 10.73 8.78 13.59
N LEU A 242 9.78 9.00 12.70
CA LEU A 242 8.96 10.20 12.66
C LEU A 242 7.61 9.92 13.30
N ARG A 243 7.03 11.01 13.80
CA ARG A 243 5.64 11.08 14.24
C ARG A 243 4.90 12.19 13.49
N THR A 244 5.47 12.71 12.40
CA THR A 244 4.88 13.81 11.64
C THR A 244 3.78 13.28 10.74
N MET A 245 2.68 14.03 10.66
CA MET A 245 1.61 13.89 9.70
C MET A 245 1.61 15.15 8.83
N ASP A 246 1.84 14.99 7.53
CA ASP A 246 1.66 16.10 6.58
C ASP A 246 0.29 15.94 5.93
N VAL A 247 -0.52 17.00 5.93
CA VAL A 247 -1.88 17.00 5.39
C VAL A 247 -1.91 17.85 4.13
N PHE A 248 -2.35 17.26 3.03
CA PHE A 248 -2.53 17.94 1.76
C PHE A 248 -4.02 18.15 1.49
N ASP A 249 -4.38 19.39 1.20
CA ASP A 249 -5.73 19.75 0.78
C ASP A 249 -5.86 19.60 -0.74
N MET A 250 -6.72 18.69 -1.16
CA MET A 250 -6.85 18.33 -2.57
C MET A 250 -7.63 19.36 -3.40
N GLU A 251 -8.41 20.24 -2.76
CA GLU A 251 -9.12 21.35 -3.43
C GLU A 251 -8.18 22.54 -3.62
N GLN A 252 -7.43 22.90 -2.57
CA GLN A 252 -6.50 24.03 -2.63
C GLN A 252 -5.20 23.69 -3.38
N GLY A 253 -4.86 22.41 -3.49
CA GLY A 253 -3.62 21.98 -4.13
C GLY A 253 -2.37 22.28 -3.29
N GLY A 254 -2.50 22.34 -1.95
CA GLY A 254 -1.43 22.73 -1.05
C GLY A 254 -1.31 21.89 0.22
N TRP A 255 -0.10 21.84 0.79
CA TRP A 255 0.12 21.28 2.13
C TRP A 255 -0.33 22.28 3.19
N LEU A 256 -1.09 21.81 4.17
CA LEU A 256 -1.47 22.61 5.32
C LEU A 256 -0.25 22.93 6.19
N LYS A 257 -0.29 24.09 6.86
CA LYS A 257 0.75 24.49 7.81
C LYS A 257 0.84 23.46 8.95
N MET A 258 2.05 23.12 9.35
CA MET A 258 2.28 22.16 10.43
C MET A 258 1.72 22.66 11.76
N GLU A 259 0.95 21.82 12.43
CA GLU A 259 0.32 22.09 13.72
C GLU A 259 0.72 21.05 14.78
N ARG A 260 0.52 21.38 16.07
CA ARG A 260 0.81 20.44 17.17
C ARG A 260 -0.04 19.16 17.11
N SER A 261 -1.24 19.25 16.57
CA SER A 261 -2.16 18.14 16.32
C SER A 261 -1.68 17.18 15.23
N PHE A 262 -0.74 17.60 14.39
CA PHE A 262 -0.20 16.80 13.28
C PHE A 262 0.97 15.91 13.73
N PHE A 263 1.11 15.70 15.03
CA PHE A 263 2.06 14.77 15.58
C PHE A 263 1.35 13.55 16.15
N LEU A 264 1.63 12.38 15.59
CA LEU A 264 1.24 11.09 16.15
C LEU A 264 1.75 10.99 17.60
N LYS A 265 1.01 10.28 18.45
CA LYS A 265 1.37 10.00 19.84
C LYS A 265 2.65 9.18 19.92
N LYS A 266 2.82 8.21 19.02
CA LYS A 266 4.03 7.39 18.92
C LYS A 266 4.76 7.64 17.59
N ARG A 267 6.09 7.56 17.65
CA ARG A 267 6.91 7.50 16.43
C ARG A 267 6.79 6.11 15.85
N ARG A 268 6.49 6.02 14.55
CA ARG A 268 6.27 4.74 13.90
C ARG A 268 6.71 4.77 12.43
N ALA A 269 7.26 3.67 11.95
CA ALA A 269 7.50 3.35 10.54
C ALA A 269 7.02 1.93 10.25
N ASP A 270 6.74 1.61 9.00
CA ASP A 270 6.35 0.26 8.57
C ASP A 270 5.13 -0.30 9.36
N PHE A 271 4.12 0.56 9.51
CA PHE A 271 2.90 0.34 10.29
C PHE A 271 1.68 0.20 9.37
N VAL A 272 0.61 -0.39 9.91
CA VAL A 272 -0.70 -0.45 9.28
C VAL A 272 -1.35 0.92 9.31
N ALA A 273 -1.95 1.35 8.20
CA ALA A 273 -2.78 2.55 8.18
C ALA A 273 -3.96 2.42 7.22
N GLY A 274 -5.02 3.17 7.49
CA GLY A 274 -6.19 3.24 6.63
C GLY A 274 -7.17 4.32 7.08
N SER A 275 -8.14 4.63 6.23
CA SER A 275 -9.29 5.44 6.59
C SER A 275 -10.45 4.53 7.00
N LEU A 276 -11.02 4.79 8.18
CA LEU A 276 -12.13 3.99 8.70
C LEU A 276 -13.09 4.88 9.46
N SER A 277 -14.37 4.86 9.07
CA SER A 277 -15.48 5.60 9.70
C SER A 277 -15.15 7.07 10.01
N GLY A 278 -14.60 7.79 9.02
CA GLY A 278 -14.27 9.21 9.14
C GLY A 278 -13.00 9.52 9.94
N ARG A 279 -12.18 8.52 10.25
CA ARG A 279 -10.91 8.66 10.96
C ARG A 279 -9.74 8.12 10.15
N VAL A 280 -8.57 8.69 10.36
CA VAL A 280 -7.30 8.13 9.87
C VAL A 280 -6.70 7.29 10.99
N ILE A 281 -6.49 6.00 10.73
CA ILE A 281 -6.01 5.05 11.73
C ILE A 281 -4.57 4.66 11.40
N VAL A 282 -3.76 4.50 12.45
CA VAL A 282 -2.44 3.86 12.37
C VAL A 282 -2.30 2.85 13.49
N ALA A 283 -1.68 1.71 13.21
CA ALA A 283 -1.51 0.63 14.17
C ALA A 283 -0.19 -0.12 13.96
N GLY A 284 0.45 -0.51 15.06
CA GLY A 284 1.69 -1.27 15.07
C GLY A 284 2.89 -0.52 14.45
N GLY A 285 3.79 -1.30 13.86
CA GLY A 285 5.04 -0.83 13.22
C GLY A 285 6.25 -0.79 14.14
N LEU A 286 7.32 -0.19 13.64
CA LEU A 286 8.59 -0.02 14.34
C LEU A 286 8.69 1.38 14.95
N GLY A 287 9.13 1.46 16.20
CA GLY A 287 9.34 2.73 16.92
C GLY A 287 10.76 2.86 17.46
N ASN A 288 10.94 3.74 18.44
CA ASN A 288 12.22 3.86 19.16
C ASN A 288 12.44 2.71 20.17
N GLN A 289 11.40 1.90 20.39
CA GLN A 289 11.39 0.76 21.29
C GLN A 289 12.19 -0.40 20.68
N PRO A 290 12.75 -1.29 21.52
CA PRO A 290 13.48 -2.47 21.03
C PRO A 290 12.58 -3.50 20.37
N THR A 291 11.28 -3.47 20.67
CA THR A 291 10.26 -4.38 20.11
C THR A 291 9.34 -3.63 19.15
N VAL A 292 8.68 -4.40 18.28
CA VAL A 292 7.55 -3.91 17.48
C VAL A 292 6.45 -3.32 18.36
N LEU A 293 5.73 -2.35 17.82
CA LEU A 293 4.60 -1.69 18.47
C LEU A 293 3.33 -2.54 18.31
N ASP A 294 2.46 -2.47 19.31
CA ASP A 294 1.05 -2.89 19.28
C ASP A 294 0.10 -1.68 19.28
N THR A 295 0.59 -0.53 19.70
CA THR A 295 -0.25 0.66 19.89
C THR A 295 -0.95 1.08 18.61
N ALA A 296 -2.26 1.38 18.74
CA ALA A 296 -3.07 1.98 17.70
C ALA A 296 -3.56 3.37 18.11
N GLU A 297 -3.69 4.26 17.14
CA GLU A 297 -4.19 5.61 17.35
C GLU A 297 -5.00 6.08 16.13
N ALA A 298 -6.01 6.91 16.37
CA ALA A 298 -6.89 7.45 15.35
C ALA A 298 -6.86 8.98 15.36
N PHE A 299 -6.69 9.59 14.21
CA PHE A 299 -6.86 11.02 14.01
C PHE A 299 -8.30 11.32 13.64
N HIS A 300 -8.92 12.23 14.39
CA HIS A 300 -10.25 12.76 14.09
C HIS A 300 -10.10 14.09 13.34
N PRO A 301 -10.43 14.17 12.03
CA PRO A 301 -10.25 15.39 11.24
C PRO A 301 -11.05 16.57 11.79
N GLY A 302 -12.34 16.37 12.12
CA GLY A 302 -13.20 17.41 12.68
C GLY A 302 -12.76 17.97 14.04
N LYS A 303 -12.13 17.15 14.90
CA LYS A 303 -11.58 17.60 16.20
C LYS A 303 -10.11 17.99 16.12
N ASN A 304 -9.46 17.79 14.97
CA ASN A 304 -8.03 17.98 14.74
C ASN A 304 -7.16 17.37 15.87
N LYS A 305 -7.40 16.09 16.21
CA LYS A 305 -6.77 15.45 17.37
C LYS A 305 -6.52 13.96 17.17
N TRP A 306 -5.38 13.49 17.66
CA TRP A 306 -5.07 12.06 17.83
C TRP A 306 -5.65 11.52 19.14
N GLU A 307 -6.34 10.41 19.04
CA GLU A 307 -6.93 9.67 20.15
C GLU A 307 -6.36 8.25 20.18
N ALA A 308 -6.21 7.67 21.37
CA ALA A 308 -5.68 6.31 21.48
C ALA A 308 -6.81 5.32 21.17
N LEU A 309 -6.48 4.25 20.45
CA LEU A 309 -7.36 3.12 20.20
C LEU A 309 -6.89 1.92 21.03
N PRO A 310 -7.71 0.87 21.19
CA PRO A 310 -7.24 -0.41 21.71
C PRO A 310 -6.02 -0.91 20.94
N ALA A 311 -5.05 -1.50 21.65
CA ALA A 311 -3.84 -2.04 21.05
C ALA A 311 -4.15 -3.25 20.16
N MET A 312 -3.34 -3.46 19.11
CA MET A 312 -3.36 -4.67 18.30
C MET A 312 -3.18 -5.90 19.20
N LEU A 313 -3.82 -7.01 18.84
CA LEU A 313 -3.74 -8.24 19.66
C LEU A 313 -2.35 -8.87 19.57
N THR A 314 -1.69 -8.71 18.42
CA THR A 314 -0.32 -9.16 18.18
C THR A 314 0.54 -7.96 17.75
N PRO A 315 1.56 -7.54 18.52
CA PRO A 315 2.51 -6.51 18.11
C PRO A 315 3.25 -6.94 16.83
N ARG A 316 3.30 -6.08 15.79
CA ARG A 316 3.95 -6.40 14.51
C ARG A 316 4.19 -5.18 13.60
N CYS A 317 5.13 -5.33 12.67
CA CYS A 317 5.40 -4.41 11.56
C CYS A 317 5.31 -5.13 10.21
N ALA A 318 5.60 -4.42 9.10
CA ALA A 318 5.61 -4.98 7.74
C ALA A 318 4.30 -5.70 7.33
N CYS A 319 3.19 -5.33 7.96
CA CYS A 319 1.88 -5.90 7.66
C CYS A 319 1.35 -5.30 6.37
N SER A 320 0.68 -6.13 5.58
CA SER A 320 -0.18 -5.60 4.54
C SER A 320 -1.53 -5.22 5.17
N SER A 321 -2.08 -4.09 4.73
CA SER A 321 -3.36 -3.61 5.27
C SER A 321 -4.33 -3.22 4.18
N ILE A 322 -5.60 -3.47 4.44
CA ILE A 322 -6.71 -3.13 3.53
C ILE A 322 -7.97 -2.83 4.33
N VAL A 323 -8.81 -1.94 3.81
CA VAL A 323 -10.12 -1.66 4.41
C VAL A 323 -11.18 -2.43 3.65
N ILE A 324 -12.02 -3.18 4.37
CA ILE A 324 -13.16 -3.93 3.81
C ILE A 324 -14.30 -3.97 4.82
N LYS A 325 -15.55 -3.79 4.37
CA LYS A 325 -16.78 -3.85 5.20
C LYS A 325 -16.65 -3.12 6.55
N ASN A 326 -16.22 -1.85 6.54
CA ASN A 326 -15.99 -1.04 7.76
C ASN A 326 -15.00 -1.64 8.78
N CYS A 327 -14.01 -2.40 8.30
CA CYS A 327 -12.91 -2.87 9.11
C CYS A 327 -11.57 -2.60 8.42
N LEU A 328 -10.56 -2.22 9.21
CA LEU A 328 -9.17 -2.16 8.76
C LEU A 328 -8.49 -3.48 9.12
N LEU A 329 -8.16 -4.27 8.10
CA LEU A 329 -7.46 -5.55 8.26
C LEU A 329 -5.95 -5.32 8.28
N ALA A 330 -5.28 -6.01 9.19
CA ALA A 330 -3.83 -6.13 9.31
C ALA A 330 -3.45 -7.59 9.10
N VAL A 331 -2.88 -7.91 7.93
CA VAL A 331 -2.60 -9.27 7.47
C VAL A 331 -1.09 -9.55 7.51
N GLY A 332 -0.71 -10.63 8.18
CA GLY A 332 0.66 -11.10 8.26
C GLY A 332 1.59 -10.11 8.97
N GLY A 333 2.82 -9.99 8.47
CA GLY A 333 3.84 -9.09 9.03
C GLY A 333 4.89 -9.81 9.87
N VAL A 334 5.68 -9.03 10.60
CA VAL A 334 6.87 -9.50 11.31
C VAL A 334 6.81 -9.11 12.78
N ASN A 335 7.18 -10.06 13.65
CA ASN A 335 7.52 -9.83 15.05
C ASN A 335 8.87 -10.51 15.36
N GLN A 336 8.88 -11.65 16.08
CA GLN A 336 10.07 -12.50 16.26
C GLN A 336 10.38 -13.39 15.04
N GLY A 337 9.44 -13.46 14.10
CA GLY A 337 9.48 -14.15 12.82
C GLY A 337 8.26 -13.73 12.00
N LEU A 338 8.01 -14.39 10.87
CA LEU A 338 6.79 -14.14 10.12
C LEU A 338 5.55 -14.55 10.91
N SER A 339 4.52 -13.71 10.84
CA SER A 339 3.23 -13.95 11.47
C SER A 339 2.19 -14.38 10.43
N ASP A 340 1.32 -15.31 10.81
CA ASP A 340 0.07 -15.64 10.11
C ASP A 340 -1.12 -14.83 10.66
N ALA A 341 -0.89 -13.93 11.63
CA ALA A 341 -1.97 -13.22 12.28
C ALA A 341 -2.75 -12.36 11.28
N VAL A 342 -4.07 -12.53 11.30
CA VAL A 342 -5.03 -11.65 10.63
C VAL A 342 -5.90 -11.05 11.71
N GLU A 343 -5.86 -9.73 11.82
CA GLU A 343 -6.65 -9.00 12.79
C GLU A 343 -7.37 -7.86 12.10
N ALA A 344 -8.61 -7.61 12.49
CA ALA A 344 -9.43 -6.55 11.96
C ALA A 344 -9.78 -5.57 13.08
N LEU A 345 -9.51 -4.28 12.85
CA LEU A 345 -10.07 -3.22 13.67
C LEU A 345 -11.40 -2.79 13.06
N CYS A 346 -12.49 -3.06 13.75
CA CYS A 346 -13.84 -2.73 13.31
C CYS A 346 -14.49 -1.74 14.27
N VAL A 347 -15.48 -1.00 13.78
CA VAL A 347 -16.41 -0.26 14.64
C VAL A 347 -17.52 -1.23 15.03
N SER A 348 -17.86 -1.28 16.31
CA SER A 348 -19.00 -2.06 16.79
C SER A 348 -20.28 -1.49 16.19
N ASP A 349 -21.14 -2.33 15.64
CA ASP A 349 -22.48 -1.89 15.25
C ASP A 349 -23.22 -1.46 16.52
N ALA A 350 -23.69 -0.22 16.55
CA ALA A 350 -24.44 0.35 17.67
C ALA A 350 -25.87 -0.18 17.71
#